data_AF-T0SVU3-F1
#
_entry.id   AF-T0SVU3-F1
#
_cell.length_a   1.000
_cell.length_b   1.000
_cell.length_c   1.000
_cell.angle_alpha   90.00
_cell.angle_beta   90.00
_cell.angle_gamma   90.00
#
_symmetry.space_group_name_H-M   'P 1'
#
loop_
_entity.id
_entity.type
_entity.pdbx_description
1 polymer ?
#
loop_
_entity_poly.entity_id
_entity_poly.type
_entity_poly.pdbx_seq_one_letter_code
_entity_poly.pdbx_strand_id
1 'polypeptide(L)'
;MKTATLNALLALSSITLSTASTLYSTAAYSEEIANSSKEELVVGQEYFNSTNNLTVRDESKAAQGFLSRSDKVIVLDLLTDRTDDYVKVKVIKSWNYDRSNKQIKGQEFLVSYKYLSAGRVDYKNFEGKYFVIQNLATERLRVYEKQCSETNLCNHKMVFETEMVVGEDTKEGNTRTRVGSYRVTEWVKFYEDGSKAYPAWWKEGFPEVPSADKGVLSWTRSKYMPESYENPSVRGAFGWFAALVGPNHDSQWTHGTIGWGQNKKEFIDRTKGFLANVFSDPRSHGCSRLDNESIAYLRELLPVGTPFIKIYAREALLDGNRTKYTQRTGAWDYILTADRTKEAYSIDEKKVLDRGVPQDKWLEQGTYEYDMYPNLVYYSPAKKLWGWRANVAGSGNVYKVEKDLMKGVYFIDAGLIYNYEHPVNPDKEKNKIRVGGFSDEVAPSYMILNKNKISLDRVSFDDPEVKKKSYQK
;
A
#
# COMPACT_ATOMS: atom_id res chain seq x y z
N MET A 1 -4.04 -51.06 -66.60
CA MET A 1 -2.76 -50.45 -67.00
C MET A 1 -2.98 -48.95 -67.19
N LYS A 2 -2.07 -48.13 -66.64
CA LYS A 2 -1.85 -46.68 -66.94
C LYS A 2 -2.94 -45.70 -66.45
N THR A 3 -2.74 -45.07 -65.29
CA THR A 3 -2.07 -43.76 -65.02
C THR A 3 -2.96 -42.53 -65.26
N ALA A 4 -3.28 -41.89 -64.14
CA ALA A 4 -2.96 -40.50 -63.78
C ALA A 4 -3.90 -39.33 -64.11
N THR A 5 -4.10 -38.56 -63.02
CA THR A 5 -4.08 -37.08 -62.86
C THR A 5 -5.38 -36.25 -62.93
N LEU A 6 -5.72 -35.75 -61.72
CA LEU A 6 -5.97 -34.34 -61.33
C LEU A 6 -7.13 -33.57 -62.00
N ASN A 7 -8.17 -33.21 -61.24
CA ASN A 7 -8.22 -31.95 -60.46
C ASN A 7 -9.64 -31.61 -59.92
N ALA A 8 -9.61 -31.02 -58.72
CA ALA A 8 -10.43 -29.89 -58.26
C ALA A 8 -11.84 -30.09 -57.65
N LEU A 9 -11.88 -29.58 -56.39
CA LEU A 9 -12.93 -28.80 -55.74
C LEU A 9 -14.17 -29.50 -55.19
N LEU A 10 -14.20 -29.65 -53.85
CA LEU A 10 -15.14 -28.98 -52.95
C LEU A 10 -14.88 -29.45 -51.51
N ALA A 11 -14.00 -28.75 -50.79
CA ALA A 11 -13.90 -28.87 -49.35
C ALA A 11 -14.70 -27.72 -48.73
N LEU A 12 -15.86 -28.05 -48.18
CA LEU A 12 -16.67 -27.18 -47.34
C LEU A 12 -15.88 -26.83 -46.07
N SER A 13 -15.61 -25.54 -45.91
CA SER A 13 -15.05 -24.95 -44.70
C SER A 13 -16.08 -24.97 -43.57
N SER A 14 -16.00 -25.93 -42.68
CA SER A 14 -16.58 -25.83 -41.34
C SER A 14 -15.66 -24.97 -40.48
N ILE A 15 -15.97 -23.67 -40.40
CA ILE A 15 -15.38 -22.75 -39.44
C ILE A 15 -15.93 -23.12 -38.06
N THR A 16 -15.19 -23.94 -37.32
CA THR A 16 -15.35 -24.02 -35.87
C THR A 16 -14.69 -22.79 -35.27
N LEU A 17 -15.49 -21.82 -34.83
CA LEU A 17 -15.05 -20.80 -33.88
C LEU A 17 -14.60 -21.53 -32.61
N SER A 18 -13.29 -21.75 -32.44
CA SER A 18 -12.75 -22.00 -31.11
C SER A 18 -12.80 -20.67 -30.36
N THR A 19 -13.79 -20.51 -29.49
CA THR A 19 -13.72 -19.53 -28.41
C THR A 19 -12.55 -19.93 -27.52
N ALA A 20 -11.37 -19.37 -27.82
CA ALA A 20 -10.26 -19.36 -26.89
C ALA A 20 -10.67 -18.45 -25.73
N SER A 21 -11.40 -19.02 -24.77
CA SER A 21 -11.48 -18.51 -23.42
C SER A 21 -10.07 -18.60 -22.85
N THR A 22 -9.30 -17.54 -23.03
CA THR A 22 -8.04 -17.34 -22.35
C THR A 22 -8.34 -17.34 -20.86
N LEU A 23 -8.15 -18.50 -20.24
CA LEU A 23 -8.01 -18.66 -18.80
C LEU A 23 -6.87 -17.70 -18.40
N TYR A 24 -7.26 -16.52 -17.92
CA TYR A 24 -6.36 -15.68 -17.16
C TYR A 24 -6.03 -16.47 -15.89
N SER A 25 -4.94 -17.23 -15.98
CA SER A 25 -4.19 -17.69 -14.82
C SER A 25 -3.87 -16.43 -14.01
N THR A 26 -4.70 -16.16 -13.00
CA THR A 26 -4.28 -15.41 -11.84
C THR A 26 -3.09 -16.18 -11.30
N ALA A 27 -1.88 -15.77 -11.70
CA ALA A 27 -0.71 -16.04 -10.91
C ALA A 27 -0.92 -15.26 -9.60
N ALA A 28 -1.77 -15.84 -8.74
CA ALA A 28 -1.59 -15.72 -7.32
C ALA A 28 -0.11 -16.02 -7.12
N TYR A 29 0.62 -15.04 -6.64
CA TYR A 29 1.85 -15.34 -5.93
C TYR A 29 1.39 -16.37 -4.90
N SER A 30 1.68 -17.65 -5.16
CA SER A 30 1.51 -18.69 -4.17
C SER A 30 2.21 -18.15 -2.92
N GLU A 31 1.60 -18.34 -1.76
CA GLU A 31 2.24 -18.06 -0.47
C GLU A 31 3.44 -19.02 -0.25
N GLU A 32 4.33 -19.12 -1.22
CA GLU A 32 5.63 -19.76 -1.14
C GLU A 32 6.52 -18.90 -0.23
N ILE A 33 6.55 -19.23 1.05
CA ILE A 33 7.54 -20.13 1.64
C ILE A 33 7.23 -20.13 3.15
N ALA A 34 6.27 -20.96 3.55
CA ALA A 34 5.99 -21.27 4.94
C ALA A 34 6.08 -22.79 5.06
N ASN A 35 6.95 -23.31 5.92
CA ASN A 35 7.05 -24.76 6.08
C ASN A 35 5.69 -25.30 6.54
N SER A 36 5.26 -26.37 5.88
CA SER A 36 3.98 -27.02 6.14
C SER A 36 4.03 -27.93 7.36
N SER A 37 5.24 -28.36 7.75
CA SER A 37 5.48 -29.18 8.93
C SER A 37 6.85 -28.90 9.57
N LYS A 38 7.06 -29.41 10.80
CA LYS A 38 8.35 -29.30 11.51
C LYS A 38 9.46 -30.11 10.83
N GLU A 39 9.09 -31.21 10.17
CA GLU A 39 10.01 -32.17 9.56
C GLU A 39 10.69 -31.62 8.30
N GLU A 40 10.14 -30.56 7.71
CA GLU A 40 10.77 -29.82 6.61
C GLU A 40 11.94 -28.93 7.08
N LEU A 41 12.05 -28.70 8.40
CA LEU A 41 13.15 -27.95 8.98
C LEU A 41 14.37 -28.85 9.27
N VAL A 42 15.55 -28.33 8.97
CA VAL A 42 16.83 -28.96 9.29
C VAL A 42 17.45 -28.25 10.48
N VAL A 43 17.72 -29.01 11.55
CA VAL A 43 18.45 -28.50 12.72
C VAL A 43 19.85 -28.05 12.30
N GLY A 44 20.25 -26.87 12.74
CA GLY A 44 21.52 -26.22 12.39
C GLY A 44 21.47 -25.39 11.12
N GLN A 45 20.39 -25.43 10.34
CA GLN A 45 20.25 -24.62 9.12
C GLN A 45 19.71 -23.21 9.42
N GLU A 46 20.17 -22.24 8.60
CA GLU A 46 19.63 -20.87 8.60
C GLU A 46 18.27 -20.80 7.89
N TYR A 47 17.34 -20.10 8.50
CA TYR A 47 16.04 -19.76 7.94
C TYR A 47 15.79 -18.25 8.07
N PHE A 48 14.96 -17.75 7.15
CA PHE A 48 14.44 -16.39 7.18
C PHE A 48 13.02 -16.39 7.72
N ASN A 49 12.68 -15.36 8.51
CA ASN A 49 11.30 -15.09 8.88
C ASN A 49 10.52 -14.54 7.67
N SER A 50 9.41 -15.20 7.30
CA SER A 50 8.57 -14.83 6.16
C SER A 50 7.45 -13.84 6.51
N THR A 51 7.20 -13.53 7.79
CA THR A 51 6.14 -12.58 8.22
C THR A 51 6.69 -11.35 8.93
N ASN A 52 5.91 -10.27 8.97
CA ASN A 52 6.20 -9.17 9.90
C ASN A 52 5.71 -9.58 11.31
N ASN A 53 6.42 -9.16 12.35
CA ASN A 53 6.04 -9.35 13.75
C ASN A 53 5.90 -10.81 14.21
N LEU A 54 6.76 -11.73 13.72
CA LEU A 54 6.80 -13.10 14.24
C LEU A 54 7.17 -13.08 15.72
N THR A 55 6.21 -13.37 16.60
CA THR A 55 6.45 -13.31 18.04
C THR A 55 7.51 -14.31 18.46
N VAL A 56 8.55 -13.84 19.15
CA VAL A 56 9.52 -14.71 19.83
C VAL A 56 9.06 -14.94 21.27
N ARG A 57 9.17 -16.17 21.74
CA ARG A 57 8.68 -16.58 23.06
C ARG A 57 9.77 -17.27 23.86
N ASP A 58 9.66 -17.22 25.19
CA ASP A 58 10.46 -18.08 26.07
C ASP A 58 9.88 -19.50 26.16
N GLU A 59 10.52 -20.36 26.95
CA GLU A 59 10.09 -21.75 27.19
C GLU A 59 8.70 -21.85 27.83
N SER A 60 8.27 -20.84 28.59
CA SER A 60 6.93 -20.75 29.17
C SER A 60 5.87 -20.31 28.15
N LYS A 61 6.26 -20.09 26.89
CA LYS A 61 5.45 -19.52 25.80
C LYS A 61 5.05 -18.07 26.03
N ALA A 62 5.63 -17.37 27.01
CA ALA A 62 5.39 -15.94 27.17
C ALA A 62 6.08 -15.18 26.04
N ALA A 63 5.38 -14.20 25.47
CA ALA A 63 5.93 -13.37 24.40
C ALA A 63 7.06 -12.49 24.93
N GLN A 64 8.22 -12.55 24.29
CA GLN A 64 9.42 -11.80 24.67
C GLN A 64 9.75 -10.69 23.67
N GLY A 65 9.27 -10.77 22.44
CA GLY A 65 9.50 -9.75 21.42
C GLY A 65 8.98 -10.22 20.07
N PHE A 66 9.55 -9.70 18.98
CA PHE A 66 9.18 -10.13 17.64
C PHE A 66 10.37 -10.07 16.66
N LEU A 67 10.33 -10.92 15.64
CA LEU A 67 11.20 -10.86 14.47
C LEU A 67 10.49 -10.10 13.36
N SER A 68 11.26 -9.29 12.65
CA SER A 68 10.83 -8.62 11.42
C SER A 68 10.99 -9.56 10.24
N ARG A 69 10.27 -9.33 9.15
CA ARG A 69 10.43 -10.12 7.93
C ARG A 69 11.88 -10.05 7.43
N SER A 70 12.40 -11.16 6.92
CA SER A 70 13.81 -11.35 6.53
C SER A 70 14.84 -11.33 7.67
N ASP A 71 14.41 -11.24 8.94
CA ASP A 71 15.30 -11.58 10.05
C ASP A 71 15.73 -13.04 9.92
N LYS A 72 16.96 -13.34 10.34
CA LYS A 72 17.56 -14.67 10.20
C LYS A 72 17.62 -15.37 11.53
N VAL A 73 17.31 -16.66 11.51
CA VAL A 73 17.43 -17.56 12.66
C VAL A 73 18.14 -18.84 12.24
N ILE A 74 18.75 -19.54 13.19
CA ILE A 74 19.18 -20.94 13.04
C ILE A 74 18.25 -21.80 13.88
N VAL A 75 17.71 -22.86 13.30
CA VAL A 75 16.91 -23.85 14.05
C VAL A 75 17.84 -24.66 14.94
N LEU A 76 17.58 -24.66 16.25
CA LEU A 76 18.37 -25.40 17.24
C LEU A 76 17.70 -26.73 17.62
N ASP A 77 16.37 -26.74 17.67
CA ASP A 77 15.59 -27.91 18.06
C ASP A 77 14.20 -27.85 17.42
N LEU A 78 13.72 -28.96 16.87
CA LEU A 78 12.39 -29.09 16.30
C LEU A 78 11.32 -29.30 17.38
N LEU A 79 11.71 -29.71 18.58
CA LEU A 79 10.80 -30.03 19.67
C LEU A 79 9.75 -31.04 19.21
N THR A 80 10.21 -32.16 18.65
CA THR A 80 9.36 -33.20 18.03
C THR A 80 8.42 -33.89 19.02
N ASP A 81 8.72 -33.80 20.31
CA ASP A 81 7.89 -34.25 21.42
C ASP A 81 6.68 -33.33 21.69
N ARG A 82 6.65 -32.13 21.09
CA ARG A 82 5.58 -31.15 21.26
C ARG A 82 4.66 -31.13 20.05
N THR A 83 3.35 -31.19 20.32
CA THR A 83 2.28 -31.06 19.32
C THR A 83 1.98 -29.62 18.91
N ASP A 84 2.67 -28.63 19.50
CA ASP A 84 2.49 -27.23 19.15
C ASP A 84 3.36 -26.81 17.95
N ASP A 85 3.02 -25.66 17.37
CA ASP A 85 3.68 -25.17 16.15
C ASP A 85 5.07 -24.57 16.37
N TYR A 86 5.68 -24.76 17.54
CA TYR A 86 6.92 -24.07 17.92
C TYR A 86 8.17 -24.91 17.68
N VAL A 87 9.24 -24.22 17.29
CA VAL A 87 10.61 -24.73 17.23
C VAL A 87 11.52 -23.80 17.99
N LYS A 88 12.63 -24.32 18.51
CA LYS A 88 13.65 -23.53 19.18
C LYS A 88 14.64 -23.01 18.15
N VAL A 89 14.93 -21.71 18.21
CA VAL A 89 15.83 -21.05 17.27
C VAL A 89 16.80 -20.11 17.98
N LYS A 90 17.96 -19.88 17.36
CA LYS A 90 18.88 -18.79 17.69
C LYS A 90 18.74 -17.66 16.69
N VAL A 91 18.54 -16.43 17.15
CA VAL A 91 18.44 -15.28 16.24
C VAL A 91 19.83 -14.86 15.78
N ILE A 92 20.08 -14.86 14.47
CA ILE A 92 21.37 -14.52 13.87
C ILE A 92 21.38 -13.08 13.36
N LYS A 93 20.26 -12.62 12.81
CA LYS A 93 20.09 -11.25 12.31
C LYS A 93 18.73 -10.71 12.71
N SER A 94 18.73 -9.67 13.53
CA SER A 94 17.57 -8.84 13.80
C SER A 94 18.03 -7.47 14.33
N TRP A 95 17.21 -6.46 14.09
CA TRP A 95 17.36 -5.12 14.66
C TRP A 95 16.40 -4.86 15.84
N ASN A 96 15.59 -5.85 16.20
CA ASN A 96 14.59 -5.73 17.26
C ASN A 96 15.19 -6.00 18.65
N TYR A 97 14.42 -5.60 19.67
CA TYR A 97 14.73 -5.77 21.08
C TYR A 97 13.62 -6.57 21.77
N ASP A 98 13.97 -7.30 22.83
CA ASP A 98 13.00 -7.98 23.67
C ASP A 98 12.32 -6.99 24.64
N ARG A 99 11.34 -7.49 25.41
CA ARG A 99 10.60 -6.72 26.42
C ARG A 99 11.48 -6.14 27.53
N SER A 100 12.67 -6.68 27.74
CA SER A 100 13.67 -6.14 28.68
C SER A 100 14.63 -5.15 28.02
N ASN A 101 14.31 -4.71 26.80
CA ASN A 101 15.10 -3.80 25.97
C ASN A 101 16.50 -4.33 25.62
N LYS A 102 16.68 -5.66 25.57
CA LYS A 102 17.92 -6.28 25.10
C LYS A 102 17.77 -6.68 23.65
N GLN A 103 18.85 -6.52 22.87
CA GLN A 103 18.83 -6.90 21.47
C GLN A 103 18.55 -8.40 21.35
N ILE A 104 17.57 -8.80 20.52
CA ILE A 104 17.21 -10.22 20.40
C ILE A 104 18.25 -11.03 19.62
N LYS A 105 19.11 -10.36 18.85
CA LYS A 105 20.23 -10.98 18.13
C LYS A 105 21.13 -11.74 19.11
N GLY A 106 21.43 -12.99 18.76
CA GLY A 106 22.29 -13.89 19.53
C GLY A 106 21.56 -14.69 20.60
N GLN A 107 20.31 -14.35 20.92
CA GLN A 107 19.50 -15.04 21.92
C GLN A 107 18.71 -16.22 21.31
N GLU A 108 18.22 -17.09 22.19
CA GLU A 108 17.42 -18.27 21.84
C GLU A 108 15.95 -18.05 22.20
N PHE A 109 15.05 -18.44 21.32
CA PHE A 109 13.61 -18.31 21.53
C PHE A 109 12.84 -19.45 20.89
N LEU A 110 11.59 -19.61 21.32
CA LEU A 110 10.57 -20.36 20.60
C LEU A 110 9.90 -19.46 19.55
N VAL A 111 9.80 -19.96 18.32
CA VAL A 111 9.08 -19.31 17.22
C VAL A 111 8.24 -20.34 16.47
N SER A 112 7.19 -19.89 15.79
CA SER A 112 6.37 -20.81 14.99
C SER A 112 7.10 -21.19 13.69
N TYR A 113 7.25 -22.49 13.42
CA TYR A 113 7.95 -22.99 12.23
C TYR A 113 7.28 -22.59 10.92
N LYS A 114 5.96 -22.35 10.97
CA LYS A 114 5.12 -21.94 9.84
C LYS A 114 5.55 -20.62 9.21
N TYR A 115 6.41 -19.85 9.87
CA TYR A 115 6.93 -18.59 9.33
C TYR A 115 8.43 -18.63 9.02
N LEU A 116 9.04 -19.82 9.08
CA LEU A 116 10.42 -20.01 8.70
C LEU A 116 10.50 -20.45 7.24
N SER A 117 11.45 -19.89 6.51
CA SER A 117 11.67 -20.11 5.09
C SER A 117 13.14 -20.34 4.80
N ALA A 118 13.47 -21.37 4.02
CA ALA A 118 14.85 -21.62 3.59
C ALA A 118 15.37 -20.49 2.68
N GLY A 119 14.48 -19.84 1.94
CA GLY A 119 14.78 -18.69 1.08
C GLY A 119 14.44 -17.34 1.72
N ARG A 120 15.13 -16.28 1.31
CA ARG A 120 14.65 -14.92 1.60
C ARG A 120 13.50 -14.61 0.66
N VAL A 121 12.33 -14.27 1.19
CA VAL A 121 11.24 -13.75 0.37
C VAL A 121 11.62 -12.35 -0.11
N ASP A 122 12.05 -12.24 -1.37
CA ASP A 122 12.37 -10.98 -2.03
C ASP A 122 11.23 -10.57 -2.97
N TYR A 123 10.44 -9.60 -2.55
CA TYR A 123 9.34 -9.06 -3.35
C TYR A 123 9.81 -8.08 -4.43
N LYS A 124 11.11 -7.90 -4.64
CA LYS A 124 11.62 -6.96 -5.65
C LYS A 124 11.01 -7.26 -7.03
N ASN A 125 10.88 -8.54 -7.37
CA ASN A 125 10.24 -9.00 -8.60
C ASN A 125 8.78 -9.37 -8.35
N PHE A 126 7.86 -8.74 -9.08
CA PHE A 126 6.42 -8.97 -8.99
C PHE A 126 5.80 -9.02 -10.39
N GLU A 127 5.20 -10.16 -10.71
CA GLU A 127 4.61 -10.41 -12.03
C GLU A 127 3.18 -9.88 -12.16
N GLY A 128 2.47 -9.66 -11.06
CA GLY A 128 1.08 -9.21 -11.09
C GLY A 128 0.90 -7.89 -11.84
N LYS A 129 -0.29 -7.69 -12.41
CA LYS A 129 -0.54 -6.64 -13.41
C LYS A 129 -0.65 -5.22 -12.87
N TYR A 130 -0.80 -5.04 -11.56
CA TYR A 130 -1.00 -3.72 -10.96
C TYR A 130 0.25 -3.19 -10.27
N PHE A 131 0.35 -1.86 -10.18
CA PHE A 131 1.27 -1.14 -9.30
C PHE A 131 0.64 0.17 -8.82
N VAL A 132 1.20 0.72 -7.74
CA VAL A 132 0.70 1.94 -7.08
C VAL A 132 1.76 3.03 -7.15
N ILE A 133 1.31 4.25 -7.39
CA ILE A 133 2.10 5.46 -7.19
C ILE A 133 1.38 6.37 -6.19
N GLN A 134 2.06 6.66 -5.09
CA GLN A 134 1.73 7.75 -4.16
C GLN A 134 2.56 8.98 -4.53
N ASN A 135 1.92 10.02 -5.04
CA ASN A 135 2.57 11.32 -5.21
C ASN A 135 2.34 12.17 -3.96
N LEU A 136 3.35 12.21 -3.10
CA LEU A 136 3.31 12.93 -1.82
C LEU A 136 3.15 14.45 -2.01
N ALA A 137 3.61 14.99 -3.14
CA ALA A 137 3.49 16.42 -3.43
C ALA A 137 2.03 16.85 -3.60
N THR A 138 1.19 16.01 -4.21
CA THR A 138 -0.21 16.31 -4.56
C THR A 138 -1.20 15.60 -3.64
N GLU A 139 -0.72 14.77 -2.71
CA GLU A 139 -1.53 13.88 -1.88
C GLU A 139 -2.48 13.00 -2.70
N ARG A 140 -2.01 12.48 -3.82
CA ARG A 140 -2.76 11.55 -4.68
C ARG A 140 -2.15 10.17 -4.65
N LEU A 141 -3.00 9.15 -4.53
CA LEU A 141 -2.65 7.76 -4.76
C LEU A 141 -3.33 7.30 -6.05
N ARG A 142 -2.56 6.65 -6.92
CA ARG A 142 -3.07 6.10 -8.19
C ARG A 142 -2.63 4.66 -8.37
N VAL A 143 -3.54 3.81 -8.85
CA VAL A 143 -3.26 2.42 -9.26
C VAL A 143 -3.26 2.34 -10.77
N TYR A 144 -2.28 1.63 -11.30
CA TYR A 144 -2.09 1.44 -12.72
C TYR A 144 -2.09 -0.04 -13.08
N GLU A 145 -2.75 -0.37 -14.18
CA GLU A 145 -2.59 -1.63 -14.88
C GLU A 145 -1.41 -1.54 -15.86
N LYS A 146 -0.48 -2.50 -15.76
CA LYS A 146 0.70 -2.57 -16.60
C LYS A 146 0.30 -2.79 -18.06
N GLN A 147 0.63 -1.85 -18.95
CA GLN A 147 0.47 -1.99 -20.40
C GLN A 147 1.78 -1.58 -21.08
N CYS A 148 2.51 -2.56 -21.61
CA CYS A 148 3.75 -2.36 -22.34
C CYS A 148 3.57 -2.74 -23.81
N SER A 149 4.01 -1.86 -24.70
CA SER A 149 4.04 -2.13 -26.13
C SER A 149 5.25 -2.98 -26.51
N GLU A 150 5.22 -3.59 -27.70
CA GLU A 150 6.33 -4.37 -28.28
C GLU A 150 7.63 -3.55 -28.40
N THR A 151 7.54 -2.22 -28.46
CA THR A 151 8.69 -1.31 -28.48
C THR A 151 9.25 -0.99 -27.08
N ASN A 152 8.82 -1.73 -26.05
CA ASN A 152 9.18 -1.53 -24.64
C ASN A 152 8.88 -0.11 -24.13
N LEU A 153 7.86 0.57 -24.69
CA LEU A 153 7.27 1.76 -24.10
C LEU A 153 6.03 1.32 -23.33
N CYS A 154 6.03 1.56 -22.01
CA CYS A 154 4.92 1.19 -21.15
C CYS A 154 4.00 2.37 -20.89
N ASN A 155 2.91 2.45 -21.65
CA ASN A 155 1.88 3.47 -21.46
C ASN A 155 0.72 2.86 -20.67
N HIS A 156 0.92 2.77 -19.35
CA HIS A 156 0.04 2.11 -18.40
C HIS A 156 -1.33 2.79 -18.34
N LYS A 157 -2.36 2.06 -17.90
CA LYS A 157 -3.71 2.59 -17.72
C LYS A 157 -3.99 2.78 -16.24
N MET A 158 -4.33 4.00 -15.83
CA MET A 158 -4.83 4.25 -14.48
C MET A 158 -6.20 3.60 -14.32
N VAL A 159 -6.40 2.87 -13.23
CA VAL A 159 -7.66 2.16 -12.93
C VAL A 159 -8.31 2.63 -11.64
N PHE A 160 -7.58 3.40 -10.83
CA PHE A 160 -8.08 3.97 -9.59
C PHE A 160 -7.26 5.20 -9.18
N GLU A 161 -7.93 6.27 -8.78
CA GLU A 161 -7.35 7.45 -8.12
C GLU A 161 -8.11 7.76 -6.83
N THR A 162 -7.38 8.12 -5.78
CA THR A 162 -7.97 8.67 -4.55
C THR A 162 -7.05 9.71 -3.91
N GLU A 163 -7.63 10.51 -3.03
CA GLU A 163 -6.88 11.43 -2.18
C GLU A 163 -6.31 10.71 -0.98
N MET A 164 -5.14 11.14 -0.55
CA MET A 164 -4.52 10.70 0.70
C MET A 164 -4.22 11.88 1.61
N VAL A 165 -3.79 11.57 2.84
CA VAL A 165 -3.11 12.50 3.74
C VAL A 165 -1.73 11.93 4.01
N VAL A 166 -0.70 12.76 3.87
CA VAL A 166 0.68 12.36 4.16
C VAL A 166 1.12 12.84 5.55
N GLY A 167 2.25 12.29 6.01
CA GLY A 167 2.93 12.69 7.23
C GLY A 167 3.16 14.20 7.30
N GLU A 168 3.15 14.74 8.52
CA GLU A 168 3.24 16.19 8.71
C GLU A 168 4.62 16.76 8.38
N ASP A 169 4.65 18.06 8.10
CA ASP A 169 5.88 18.82 8.00
C ASP A 169 6.21 19.45 9.37
N THR A 170 6.82 18.67 10.28
CA THR A 170 7.27 19.20 11.57
C THR A 170 8.66 19.82 11.48
N LYS A 171 9.04 20.63 12.48
CA LYS A 171 10.34 21.30 12.53
C LYS A 171 11.54 20.33 12.52
N GLU A 172 11.32 19.12 13.01
CA GLU A 172 12.31 18.05 13.07
C GLU A 172 12.35 17.21 11.78
N GLY A 173 11.35 17.33 10.90
CA GLY A 173 11.26 16.63 9.61
C GLY A 173 11.10 15.10 9.69
N ASN A 174 11.11 14.52 10.89
CA ASN A 174 11.05 13.07 11.12
C ASN A 174 9.68 12.46 10.81
N THR A 175 8.64 13.29 10.76
CA THR A 175 7.24 12.87 10.60
C THR A 175 6.77 12.88 9.16
N ARG A 176 7.64 13.30 8.21
CA ARG A 176 7.32 13.31 6.79
C ARG A 176 7.25 11.89 6.24
N THR A 177 6.34 11.66 5.31
CA THR A 177 6.30 10.40 4.57
C THR A 177 7.55 10.28 3.70
N ARG A 178 8.20 9.11 3.76
CA ARG A 178 9.42 8.79 3.02
C ARG A 178 9.08 8.45 1.57
N VAL A 179 9.83 9.00 0.64
CA VAL A 179 9.81 8.55 -0.76
C VAL A 179 10.57 7.24 -0.91
N GLY A 180 10.40 6.54 -2.04
CA GLY A 180 11.15 5.32 -2.37
C GLY A 180 10.32 4.28 -3.10
N SER A 181 10.98 3.20 -3.53
CA SER A 181 10.33 2.02 -4.11
C SER A 181 10.09 0.96 -3.04
N TYR A 182 8.82 0.62 -2.82
CA TYR A 182 8.42 -0.41 -1.86
C TYR A 182 7.59 -1.50 -2.55
N ARG A 183 7.28 -2.54 -1.79
CA ARG A 183 6.33 -3.60 -2.14
C ARG A 183 5.36 -3.75 -0.98
N VAL A 184 4.09 -4.04 -1.28
CA VAL A 184 3.15 -4.48 -0.26
C VAL A 184 3.69 -5.78 0.33
N THR A 185 4.01 -5.80 1.61
CA THR A 185 4.51 -7.01 2.29
C THR A 185 3.37 -7.76 2.96
N GLU A 186 2.35 -7.04 3.40
CA GLU A 186 1.24 -7.62 4.14
C GLU A 186 0.05 -6.66 4.14
N TRP A 187 -1.16 -7.24 4.15
CA TRP A 187 -2.38 -6.54 4.48
C TRP A 187 -2.82 -6.96 5.87
N VAL A 188 -3.29 -6.02 6.68
CA VAL A 188 -3.82 -6.31 8.01
C VAL A 188 -5.19 -5.67 8.14
N LYS A 189 -6.19 -6.49 8.47
CA LYS A 189 -7.54 -6.02 8.77
C LYS A 189 -7.65 -5.63 10.24
N PHE A 190 -8.19 -4.43 10.48
CA PHE A 190 -8.28 -3.78 11.79
C PHE A 190 -6.93 -3.77 12.52
N TYR A 191 -5.92 -3.20 11.87
CA TYR A 191 -4.58 -3.09 12.44
C TYR A 191 -4.62 -2.34 13.79
N GLU A 192 -3.85 -2.85 14.75
CA GLU A 192 -3.58 -2.23 16.05
C GLU A 192 -2.08 -2.06 16.22
N ASP A 193 -1.66 -1.00 16.91
CA ASP A 193 -0.25 -0.75 17.14
C ASP A 193 0.31 -1.59 18.31
N GLY A 194 1.60 -1.93 18.22
CA GLY A 194 2.28 -2.67 19.29
C GLY A 194 2.40 -1.89 20.60
N SER A 195 2.41 -0.55 20.54
CA SER A 195 2.46 0.33 21.72
C SER A 195 1.13 0.44 22.46
N LYS A 196 0.04 -0.13 21.92
CA LYS A 196 -1.31 -0.01 22.48
C LYS A 196 -1.77 1.45 22.66
N ALA A 197 -1.33 2.38 21.80
CA ALA A 197 -1.90 3.72 21.75
C ALA A 197 -3.14 3.77 20.85
N TYR A 198 -3.25 2.87 19.89
CA TYR A 198 -4.29 2.83 18.86
C TYR A 198 -4.95 1.43 18.83
N PRO A 199 -6.01 1.23 19.62
CA PRO A 199 -6.79 0.01 19.53
C PRO A 199 -7.32 -0.22 18.11
N ALA A 200 -7.41 -1.49 17.71
CA ALA A 200 -8.01 -1.91 16.45
C ALA A 200 -9.39 -1.27 16.24
N TRP A 201 -9.78 -0.97 14.99
CA TRP A 201 -11.11 -0.43 14.71
C TRP A 201 -12.21 -1.35 15.26
N TRP A 202 -12.15 -2.64 14.93
CA TRP A 202 -12.99 -3.69 15.50
C TRP A 202 -12.15 -4.87 15.99
N LYS A 203 -12.59 -5.48 17.10
CA LYS A 203 -12.07 -6.74 17.65
C LYS A 203 -13.14 -7.32 18.58
N GLU A 204 -13.25 -8.64 18.62
CA GLU A 204 -14.14 -9.33 19.56
C GLU A 204 -13.81 -8.94 21.01
N GLY A 205 -14.85 -8.72 21.82
CA GLY A 205 -14.75 -8.31 23.21
C GLY A 205 -14.41 -6.84 23.43
N PHE A 206 -14.14 -6.05 22.38
CA PHE A 206 -14.01 -4.60 22.50
C PHE A 206 -15.40 -3.92 22.55
N PRO A 207 -15.51 -2.73 23.15
CA PRO A 207 -16.75 -1.94 23.08
C PRO A 207 -17.16 -1.68 21.62
N GLU A 208 -18.46 -1.49 21.41
CA GLU A 208 -18.98 -1.07 20.11
C GLU A 208 -18.31 0.23 19.65
N VAL A 209 -18.02 0.34 18.36
CA VAL A 209 -17.49 1.59 17.80
C VAL A 209 -18.57 2.67 17.75
N PRO A 210 -18.21 3.97 17.73
CA PRO A 210 -19.19 5.03 17.53
C PRO A 210 -20.01 4.81 16.25
N SER A 211 -21.33 5.05 16.28
CA SER A 211 -22.19 4.96 15.10
C SER A 211 -21.80 5.99 14.01
N ALA A 212 -22.20 5.74 12.76
CA ALA A 212 -21.78 6.54 11.61
C ALA A 212 -22.21 8.02 11.66
N ASP A 213 -23.30 8.35 12.37
CA ASP A 213 -23.76 9.72 12.61
C ASP A 213 -22.89 10.50 13.60
N LYS A 214 -21.99 9.83 14.31
CA LYS A 214 -21.15 10.45 15.32
C LYS A 214 -19.91 11.09 14.72
N GLY A 215 -19.67 12.32 15.16
CA GLY A 215 -18.47 13.05 14.80
C GLY A 215 -17.19 12.39 15.33
N VAL A 216 -16.11 12.71 14.62
CA VAL A 216 -14.70 12.41 14.88
C VAL A 216 -14.30 12.32 16.37
N LEU A 217 -14.67 13.29 17.21
CA LEU A 217 -14.33 13.31 18.65
C LEU A 217 -14.95 12.17 19.47
N SER A 218 -15.93 11.45 18.91
CA SER A 218 -16.49 10.28 19.58
C SER A 218 -15.48 9.14 19.63
N TRP A 219 -14.60 9.03 18.64
CA TRP A 219 -13.58 7.97 18.55
C TRP A 219 -12.45 8.10 19.57
N THR A 220 -12.38 9.21 20.31
CA THR A 220 -11.41 9.44 21.39
C THR A 220 -12.02 9.28 22.80
N ARG A 221 -13.32 8.98 22.91
CA ARG A 221 -14.00 8.88 24.22
C ARG A 221 -13.74 7.52 24.86
N SER A 222 -13.46 7.53 26.17
CA SER A 222 -13.18 6.35 26.99
C SER A 222 -14.23 5.22 26.85
N LYS A 223 -15.52 5.55 26.72
CA LYS A 223 -16.59 4.54 26.56
C LYS A 223 -16.48 3.67 25.30
N TYR A 224 -15.69 4.09 24.31
CA TYR A 224 -15.41 3.33 23.08
C TYR A 224 -14.00 2.73 23.08
N MET A 225 -13.29 2.84 24.19
CA MET A 225 -11.95 2.31 24.37
C MET A 225 -12.00 0.99 25.13
N PRO A 226 -11.19 0.00 24.73
CA PRO A 226 -11.08 -1.24 25.46
C PRO A 226 -10.37 -1.03 26.79
N GLU A 227 -10.88 -1.64 27.87
CA GLU A 227 -10.33 -1.51 29.23
C GLU A 227 -8.89 -2.02 29.35
N SER A 228 -8.47 -2.93 28.46
CA SER A 228 -7.10 -3.46 28.43
C SER A 228 -6.03 -2.45 27.97
N TYR A 229 -6.43 -1.21 27.67
CA TYR A 229 -5.56 -0.14 27.20
C TYR A 229 -5.52 0.94 28.29
N GLU A 230 -4.32 1.21 28.81
CA GLU A 230 -4.13 2.13 29.93
C GLU A 230 -4.40 3.59 29.53
N ASN A 231 -3.91 4.02 28.36
CA ASN A 231 -4.08 5.38 27.85
C ASN A 231 -4.21 5.41 26.31
N PRO A 232 -5.30 4.88 25.74
CA PRO A 232 -5.50 4.88 24.29
C PRO A 232 -5.82 6.28 23.78
N SER A 233 -5.16 6.69 22.68
CA SER A 233 -5.37 8.01 22.07
C SER A 233 -6.66 8.05 21.25
N VAL A 234 -6.83 7.09 20.34
CA VAL A 234 -7.96 7.04 19.41
C VAL A 234 -8.26 5.61 18.99
N ARG A 235 -9.54 5.25 19.02
CA ARG A 235 -10.03 3.95 18.55
C ARG A 235 -9.95 3.89 17.03
N GLY A 236 -9.39 2.83 16.46
CA GLY A 236 -9.46 2.57 15.02
C GLY A 236 -8.69 3.56 14.14
N ALA A 237 -7.59 4.13 14.64
CA ALA A 237 -6.78 5.13 13.92
C ALA A 237 -6.36 4.67 12.51
N PHE A 238 -6.14 3.35 12.36
CA PHE A 238 -5.72 2.70 11.13
C PHE A 238 -6.88 2.24 10.23
N GLY A 239 -8.12 2.45 10.66
CA GLY A 239 -9.32 2.10 9.91
C GLY A 239 -9.48 0.61 9.65
N TRP A 240 -10.07 0.28 8.49
CA TRP A 240 -10.41 -1.11 8.15
C TRP A 240 -9.21 -1.95 7.75
N PHE A 241 -8.30 -1.37 6.98
CA PHE A 241 -7.12 -2.07 6.46
C PHE A 241 -5.87 -1.21 6.57
N ALA A 242 -4.75 -1.88 6.75
CA ALA A 242 -3.41 -1.31 6.60
C ALA A 242 -2.59 -2.17 5.64
N ALA A 243 -2.01 -1.52 4.63
CA ALA A 243 -0.93 -2.06 3.82
C ALA A 243 0.40 -1.79 4.52
N LEU A 244 1.04 -2.86 4.96
CA LEU A 244 2.43 -2.82 5.38
C LEU A 244 3.28 -2.91 4.11
N VAL A 245 4.32 -2.08 4.04
CA VAL A 245 5.20 -2.00 2.89
C VAL A 245 6.64 -2.24 3.31
N GLY A 246 7.48 -2.69 2.38
CA GLY A 246 8.91 -2.86 2.63
C GLY A 246 9.73 -2.86 1.34
N PRO A 247 11.07 -2.87 1.44
CA PRO A 247 11.88 -2.80 2.66
C PRO A 247 12.00 -1.37 3.22
N ASN A 248 12.71 -1.21 4.35
CA ASN A 248 13.14 0.10 4.90
C ASN A 248 12.02 1.15 5.04
N HIS A 249 10.84 0.72 5.51
CA HIS A 249 9.63 1.54 5.56
C HIS A 249 9.54 2.43 6.80
N ASP A 250 10.39 2.25 7.82
CA ASP A 250 10.40 3.06 9.05
C ASP A 250 9.03 3.14 9.75
N SER A 251 8.34 2.00 9.81
CA SER A 251 6.96 1.88 10.32
C SER A 251 5.92 2.77 9.62
N GLN A 252 6.17 3.20 8.37
CA GLN A 252 5.22 3.98 7.57
C GLN A 252 4.31 3.11 6.72
N TRP A 253 3.08 2.96 7.19
CA TRP A 253 2.03 2.20 6.51
C TRP A 253 1.17 3.07 5.58
N THR A 254 0.46 2.42 4.67
CA THR A 254 -0.70 3.05 4.02
C THR A 254 -1.96 2.44 4.63
N HIS A 255 -2.84 3.23 5.21
CA HIS A 255 -3.96 2.71 5.99
C HIS A 255 -5.25 3.52 5.83
N GLY A 256 -6.36 2.96 6.31
CA GLY A 256 -7.66 3.63 6.36
C GLY A 256 -7.72 4.69 7.44
N THR A 257 -8.92 5.15 7.78
CA THR A 257 -9.09 6.14 8.86
C THR A 257 -10.18 5.70 9.83
N ILE A 258 -10.38 6.46 10.90
CA ILE A 258 -11.53 6.23 11.78
C ILE A 258 -12.84 6.32 10.98
N GLY A 259 -13.95 5.85 11.54
CA GLY A 259 -15.26 5.96 10.88
C GLY A 259 -15.72 4.72 10.10
N TRP A 260 -16.89 4.85 9.52
CA TRP A 260 -17.55 3.86 8.68
C TRP A 260 -17.38 4.22 7.20
N GLY A 261 -17.73 3.32 6.30
CA GLY A 261 -17.72 3.58 4.86
C GLY A 261 -18.68 4.69 4.49
N GLN A 262 -19.84 4.74 5.16
CA GLN A 262 -20.80 5.84 5.07
C GLN A 262 -20.20 7.24 5.35
N ASN A 263 -19.13 7.35 6.14
CA ASN A 263 -18.48 8.65 6.39
C ASN A 263 -17.66 9.16 5.19
N LYS A 264 -17.43 8.32 4.17
CA LYS A 264 -16.71 8.67 2.94
C LYS A 264 -15.41 9.43 3.26
N LYS A 265 -15.21 10.60 2.65
CA LYS A 265 -14.03 11.46 2.82
C LYS A 265 -14.12 12.44 3.99
N GLU A 266 -15.25 12.51 4.72
CA GLU A 266 -15.51 13.53 5.74
C GLU A 266 -14.37 13.64 6.77
N PHE A 267 -13.84 12.50 7.22
CA PHE A 267 -12.80 12.47 8.24
C PHE A 267 -11.40 12.71 7.68
N ILE A 268 -11.16 12.44 6.39
CA ILE A 268 -9.95 12.86 5.69
C ILE A 268 -9.92 14.37 5.50
N ASP A 269 -11.05 14.97 5.09
CA ASP A 269 -11.12 16.41 4.81
C ASP A 269 -11.03 17.23 6.11
N ARG A 270 -11.69 16.78 7.19
CA ARG A 270 -11.66 17.48 8.49
C ARG A 270 -10.29 17.45 9.16
N THR A 271 -9.52 16.40 8.94
CA THR A 271 -8.17 16.25 9.50
C THR A 271 -7.10 16.98 8.69
N LYS A 272 -7.42 17.42 7.47
CA LYS A 272 -6.66 18.46 6.75
C LYS A 272 -6.92 19.88 7.27
N GLY A 273 -7.89 20.07 8.19
CA GLY A 273 -8.30 21.34 8.79
C GLY A 273 -8.06 21.47 10.30
N PHE A 274 -8.94 22.21 11.01
CA PHE A 274 -8.84 22.63 12.42
C PHE A 274 -8.61 21.49 13.45
N LEU A 275 -8.96 20.25 13.10
CA LEU A 275 -8.80 19.07 13.96
C LEU A 275 -7.54 18.25 13.66
N ALA A 276 -6.61 18.75 12.83
CA ALA A 276 -5.33 18.07 12.56
C ALA A 276 -4.60 17.65 13.85
N ASN A 277 -4.65 18.49 14.89
CA ASN A 277 -4.03 18.22 16.20
C ASN A 277 -4.67 17.09 17.02
N VAL A 278 -5.90 16.66 16.70
CA VAL A 278 -6.55 15.53 17.40
C VAL A 278 -6.16 14.19 16.75
N PHE A 279 -5.66 14.24 15.51
CA PHE A 279 -5.26 13.07 14.71
C PHE A 279 -3.81 13.19 14.24
N SER A 280 -3.02 14.04 14.90
CA SER A 280 -1.62 14.30 14.59
C SER A 280 -0.75 13.08 14.86
N ASP A 281 -1.17 12.18 15.75
CA ASP A 281 -0.26 11.17 16.28
C ASP A 281 -0.02 9.98 15.32
N PRO A 282 -0.97 9.54 14.48
CA PRO A 282 -0.65 8.67 13.34
C PRO A 282 0.16 9.39 12.24
N ARG A 283 -0.05 10.70 12.05
CA ARG A 283 0.71 11.51 11.08
C ARG A 283 2.13 11.79 11.53
N SER A 284 2.39 11.79 12.84
CA SER A 284 3.72 11.98 13.43
C SER A 284 4.67 10.81 13.15
N HIS A 285 4.16 9.69 12.65
CA HIS A 285 4.97 8.55 12.20
C HIS A 285 5.20 8.54 10.68
N GLY A 286 4.58 9.47 9.93
CA GLY A 286 4.77 9.61 8.48
C GLY A 286 4.05 8.57 7.62
N CYS A 287 3.03 7.90 8.17
CA CYS A 287 2.12 7.05 7.39
C CYS A 287 1.35 7.85 6.32
N SER A 288 0.74 7.14 5.38
CA SER A 288 -0.18 7.70 4.39
C SER A 288 -1.58 7.17 4.67
N ARG A 289 -2.57 8.07 4.72
CA ARG A 289 -3.92 7.74 5.18
C ARG A 289 -4.96 7.98 4.09
N LEU A 290 -5.92 7.07 3.99
CA LEU A 290 -7.05 7.09 3.06
C LEU A 290 -8.37 6.98 3.83
N ASP A 291 -9.49 7.24 3.17
CA ASP A 291 -10.79 6.80 3.67
C ASP A 291 -10.88 5.25 3.66
N ASN A 292 -11.85 4.74 4.40
CA ASN A 292 -11.96 3.29 4.64
C ASN A 292 -12.36 2.49 3.40
N GLU A 293 -13.22 3.04 2.54
CA GLU A 293 -13.62 2.36 1.31
C GLU A 293 -12.47 2.34 0.30
N SER A 294 -11.73 3.45 0.17
CA SER A 294 -10.52 3.54 -0.65
C SER A 294 -9.47 2.49 -0.27
N ILE A 295 -9.11 2.36 1.01
CA ILE A 295 -8.08 1.39 1.43
C ILE A 295 -8.58 -0.06 1.27
N ALA A 296 -9.86 -0.31 1.47
CA ALA A 296 -10.45 -1.63 1.28
C ALA A 296 -10.46 -2.04 -0.19
N TYR A 297 -10.79 -1.10 -1.08
CA TYR A 297 -10.72 -1.34 -2.53
C TYR A 297 -9.28 -1.55 -3.01
N LEU A 298 -8.30 -0.81 -2.46
CA LEU A 298 -6.88 -1.10 -2.69
C LEU A 298 -6.50 -2.50 -2.26
N ARG A 299 -6.96 -2.95 -1.09
CA ARG A 299 -6.69 -4.31 -0.63
C ARG A 299 -7.27 -5.36 -1.57
N GLU A 300 -8.42 -5.10 -2.19
CA GLU A 300 -9.03 -5.98 -3.17
C GLU A 300 -8.24 -6.05 -4.48
N LEU A 301 -7.69 -4.92 -4.94
CA LEU A 301 -6.90 -4.84 -6.16
C LEU A 301 -5.46 -5.37 -6.03
N LEU A 302 -4.83 -5.18 -4.87
CA LEU A 302 -3.39 -5.25 -4.72
C LEU A 302 -2.97 -6.46 -3.87
N PRO A 303 -2.55 -7.58 -4.47
CA PRO A 303 -1.99 -8.67 -3.69
C PRO A 303 -0.66 -8.29 -3.05
N VAL A 304 -0.21 -9.10 -2.08
CA VAL A 304 1.15 -9.01 -1.53
C VAL A 304 2.17 -9.13 -2.66
N GLY A 305 3.25 -8.36 -2.56
CA GLY A 305 4.28 -8.19 -3.58
C GLY A 305 4.03 -7.02 -4.53
N THR A 306 2.84 -6.42 -4.54
CA THR A 306 2.55 -5.32 -5.47
C THR A 306 3.51 -4.13 -5.29
N PRO A 307 4.14 -3.62 -6.36
CA PRO A 307 4.97 -2.41 -6.34
C PRO A 307 4.17 -1.20 -5.84
N PHE A 308 4.75 -0.54 -4.84
CA PHE A 308 4.14 0.55 -4.10
C PHE A 308 5.14 1.70 -4.02
N ILE A 309 5.04 2.63 -4.98
CA ILE A 309 6.08 3.63 -5.22
C ILE A 309 5.67 4.96 -4.63
N LYS A 310 6.51 5.54 -3.78
CA LYS A 310 6.29 6.86 -3.18
C LYS A 310 7.21 7.88 -3.83
N ILE A 311 6.64 8.87 -4.51
CA ILE A 311 7.37 9.93 -5.19
C ILE A 311 6.95 11.30 -4.66
N TYR A 312 7.78 12.30 -4.94
CA TYR A 312 7.47 13.71 -4.72
C TYR A 312 7.77 14.46 -6.01
N ALA A 313 6.78 14.54 -6.90
CA ALA A 313 6.97 14.97 -8.28
C ALA A 313 5.88 15.94 -8.75
N ARG A 314 6.22 16.75 -9.76
CA ARG A 314 5.25 17.53 -10.51
C ARG A 314 4.47 16.60 -11.43
N GLU A 315 3.17 16.83 -11.53
CA GLU A 315 2.31 16.06 -12.42
C GLU A 315 2.24 16.70 -13.81
N ALA A 316 2.08 15.86 -14.83
CA ALA A 316 1.81 16.26 -16.21
C ALA A 316 0.95 15.18 -16.89
N LEU A 317 0.48 15.50 -18.09
CA LEU A 317 -0.23 14.55 -18.96
C LEU A 317 0.61 14.25 -20.19
N LEU A 318 0.80 12.96 -20.49
CA LEU A 318 1.41 12.50 -21.73
C LEU A 318 0.44 12.63 -22.91
N ASP A 319 -0.83 12.34 -22.66
CA ASP A 319 -1.98 12.63 -23.50
C ASP A 319 -2.88 13.67 -22.82
N GLY A 320 -2.76 14.95 -23.23
CA GLY A 320 -3.57 16.03 -22.67
C GLY A 320 -5.09 15.84 -22.81
N ASN A 321 -5.52 15.07 -23.81
CA ASN A 321 -6.93 14.76 -24.05
C ASN A 321 -7.41 13.53 -23.29
N ARG A 322 -6.50 12.74 -22.71
CA ARG A 322 -6.81 11.51 -21.94
C ARG A 322 -7.73 10.57 -22.72
N THR A 323 -7.43 10.39 -24.01
CA THR A 323 -8.27 9.68 -24.97
C THR A 323 -8.59 8.24 -24.57
N LYS A 324 -7.73 7.59 -23.77
CA LYS A 324 -7.93 6.24 -23.22
C LYS A 324 -8.97 6.16 -22.08
N TYR A 325 -9.40 7.30 -21.55
CA TYR A 325 -10.23 7.40 -20.34
C TYR A 325 -11.64 7.87 -20.70
N THR A 326 -12.41 6.96 -21.31
CA THR A 326 -13.82 7.21 -21.69
C THR A 326 -14.79 7.09 -20.52
N GLN A 327 -14.45 6.27 -19.52
CA GLN A 327 -15.20 6.12 -18.29
C GLN A 327 -14.48 6.87 -17.17
N ARG A 328 -15.22 7.69 -16.41
CA ARG A 328 -14.64 8.48 -15.31
C ARG A 328 -14.71 7.76 -13.98
N THR A 329 -15.81 7.06 -13.71
CA THR A 329 -16.06 6.42 -12.42
C THR A 329 -16.45 4.95 -12.60
N GLY A 330 -16.13 4.13 -11.61
CA GLY A 330 -16.66 2.79 -11.44
C GLY A 330 -17.33 2.63 -10.08
N ALA A 331 -17.95 1.48 -9.84
CA ALA A 331 -18.58 1.13 -8.58
C ALA A 331 -18.12 -0.27 -8.13
N TRP A 332 -18.02 -0.46 -6.81
CA TRP A 332 -17.64 -1.72 -6.18
C TRP A 332 -18.48 -1.96 -4.93
N ASP A 333 -19.22 -3.06 -4.91
CA ASP A 333 -20.05 -3.46 -3.77
C ASP A 333 -19.22 -4.27 -2.77
N TYR A 334 -19.41 -3.97 -1.48
CA TYR A 334 -18.66 -4.59 -0.41
C TYR A 334 -19.53 -4.98 0.80
N ILE A 335 -19.07 -5.99 1.53
CA ILE A 335 -19.56 -6.41 2.85
C ILE A 335 -18.36 -6.51 3.79
N LEU A 336 -18.21 -5.54 4.70
CA LEU A 336 -17.22 -5.58 5.76
C LEU A 336 -17.67 -6.58 6.83
N THR A 337 -16.82 -7.55 7.16
CA THR A 337 -17.12 -8.59 8.16
C THR A 337 -16.25 -8.48 9.41
N ALA A 338 -16.71 -9.07 10.51
CA ALA A 338 -15.99 -9.23 11.77
C ALA A 338 -14.77 -10.16 11.68
N ASP A 339 -14.74 -11.07 10.70
CA ASP A 339 -13.64 -12.03 10.57
C ASP A 339 -12.32 -11.33 10.19
N ARG A 340 -11.24 -11.70 10.89
CA ARG A 340 -9.87 -11.19 10.73
C ARG A 340 -8.91 -12.22 10.14
N THR A 341 -9.39 -13.40 9.75
CA THR A 341 -8.60 -14.38 9.00
C THR A 341 -8.13 -13.78 7.66
N LYS A 342 -7.03 -14.31 7.11
CA LYS A 342 -6.48 -13.83 5.83
C LYS A 342 -7.49 -14.04 4.69
N GLU A 343 -8.23 -15.13 4.74
CA GLU A 343 -9.31 -15.49 3.82
C GLU A 343 -10.43 -14.43 3.85
N ALA A 344 -10.70 -13.85 5.01
CA ALA A 344 -11.69 -12.80 5.22
C ALA A 344 -11.19 -11.37 4.97
N TYR A 345 -9.97 -11.21 4.46
CA TYR A 345 -9.49 -9.91 4.06
C TYR A 345 -10.26 -9.38 2.84
N SER A 346 -10.81 -10.24 1.99
CA SER A 346 -11.65 -9.78 0.87
C SER A 346 -13.04 -9.47 1.36
N ILE A 347 -13.42 -8.21 1.18
CA ILE A 347 -14.75 -7.70 1.52
C ILE A 347 -15.59 -7.44 0.28
N ASP A 348 -15.12 -7.87 -0.90
CA ASP A 348 -15.93 -7.86 -2.13
C ASP A 348 -17.23 -8.62 -1.88
N GLU A 349 -18.37 -8.00 -2.18
CA GLU A 349 -19.70 -8.54 -1.82
C GLU A 349 -19.86 -9.98 -2.31
N LYS A 350 -19.56 -10.22 -3.59
CA LYS A 350 -19.69 -11.54 -4.20
C LYS A 350 -18.80 -12.56 -3.48
N LYS A 351 -17.54 -12.23 -3.21
CA LYS A 351 -16.62 -13.14 -2.49
C LYS A 351 -17.05 -13.40 -1.05
N VAL A 352 -17.69 -12.45 -0.38
CA VAL A 352 -18.23 -12.64 0.98
C VAL A 352 -19.45 -13.57 0.94
N LEU A 353 -20.36 -13.36 -0.01
CA LEU A 353 -21.54 -14.20 -0.20
C LEU A 353 -21.17 -15.63 -0.61
N ASP A 354 -20.20 -15.80 -1.52
CA ASP A 354 -19.72 -17.12 -1.97
C ASP A 354 -19.09 -17.93 -0.81
N ARG A 355 -18.51 -17.26 0.20
CA ARG A 355 -18.01 -17.92 1.42
C ARG A 355 -19.11 -18.30 2.42
N GLY A 356 -20.35 -17.88 2.19
CA GLY A 356 -21.48 -18.15 3.08
C GLY A 356 -21.36 -17.48 4.45
N VAL A 357 -20.69 -16.31 4.53
CA VAL A 357 -20.54 -15.59 5.81
C VAL A 357 -21.91 -15.12 6.31
N PRO A 358 -22.35 -15.53 7.51
CA PRO A 358 -23.67 -15.20 8.00
C PRO A 358 -23.80 -13.70 8.33
N GLN A 359 -25.02 -13.17 8.18
CA GLN A 359 -25.29 -11.73 8.26
C GLN A 359 -25.01 -11.12 9.64
N ASP A 360 -25.09 -11.91 10.71
CA ASP A 360 -24.73 -11.50 12.08
C ASP A 360 -23.23 -11.21 12.25
N LYS A 361 -22.40 -11.61 11.27
CA LYS A 361 -20.97 -11.29 11.20
C LYS A 361 -20.67 -10.10 10.29
N TRP A 362 -21.68 -9.48 9.68
CA TRP A 362 -21.51 -8.31 8.85
C TRP A 362 -21.49 -7.06 9.73
N LEU A 363 -20.49 -6.22 9.53
CA LEU A 363 -20.33 -4.94 10.23
C LEU A 363 -20.92 -3.81 9.40
N GLU A 364 -20.70 -3.81 8.09
CA GLU A 364 -21.23 -2.82 7.16
C GLU A 364 -21.37 -3.43 5.75
N GLN A 365 -22.34 -2.94 4.98
CA GLN A 365 -22.49 -3.22 3.55
C GLN A 365 -22.70 -1.90 2.81
N GLY A 366 -22.13 -1.78 1.61
CA GLY A 366 -22.30 -0.58 0.80
C GLY A 366 -21.68 -0.69 -0.58
N THR A 367 -21.76 0.42 -1.31
CA THR A 367 -21.17 0.59 -2.64
C THR A 367 -20.16 1.72 -2.61
N TYR A 368 -18.95 1.44 -3.08
CA TYR A 368 -17.89 2.42 -3.25
C TYR A 368 -17.80 2.88 -4.70
N GLU A 369 -18.06 4.17 -4.93
CA GLU A 369 -17.83 4.80 -6.23
C GLU A 369 -16.37 5.30 -6.29
N TYR A 370 -15.61 4.78 -7.25
CA TYR A 370 -14.19 5.07 -7.39
C TYR A 370 -13.88 5.82 -8.68
N ASP A 371 -12.86 6.69 -8.62
CA ASP A 371 -12.41 7.49 -9.75
C ASP A 371 -11.38 6.71 -10.59
N MET A 372 -11.58 6.68 -11.90
CA MET A 372 -10.71 6.05 -12.89
C MET A 372 -10.10 7.07 -13.85
N TYR A 373 -10.37 8.37 -13.65
CA TYR A 373 -9.96 9.44 -14.54
C TYR A 373 -8.73 10.19 -13.98
N PRO A 374 -7.64 10.32 -14.75
CA PRO A 374 -6.43 10.97 -14.24
C PRO A 374 -6.68 12.47 -14.06
N ASN A 375 -6.78 12.92 -12.80
CA ASN A 375 -6.99 14.32 -12.47
C ASN A 375 -5.64 14.99 -12.20
N LEU A 376 -5.28 15.95 -13.05
CA LEU A 376 -4.03 16.69 -12.93
C LEU A 376 -4.10 17.68 -11.75
N VAL A 377 -3.15 17.56 -10.82
CA VAL A 377 -2.94 18.57 -9.78
C VAL A 377 -1.73 19.42 -10.12
N TYR A 378 -1.97 20.72 -10.36
CA TYR A 378 -0.91 21.65 -10.71
C TYR A 378 -0.02 21.97 -9.51
N TYR A 379 1.26 22.23 -9.81
CA TYR A 379 2.19 22.77 -8.83
C TYR A 379 1.77 24.18 -8.42
N SER A 380 1.57 24.40 -7.12
CA SER A 380 1.51 25.73 -6.52
C SER A 380 2.80 25.98 -5.73
N PRO A 381 3.49 27.12 -5.97
CA PRO A 381 4.53 27.59 -5.07
C PRO A 381 3.96 27.73 -3.65
N ALA A 382 4.77 27.40 -2.65
CA ALA A 382 4.40 27.60 -1.25
C ALA A 382 4.21 29.09 -0.96
N LYS A 383 2.96 29.60 -0.94
CA LYS A 383 2.70 30.94 -0.44
C LYS A 383 2.86 30.95 1.08
N LYS A 384 3.76 31.79 1.60
CA LYS A 384 3.72 32.24 3.01
C LYS A 384 2.47 33.11 3.18
N LEU A 385 1.32 32.50 3.41
CA LEU A 385 0.16 33.23 3.92
C LEU A 385 0.30 33.33 5.44
N TRP A 386 0.27 34.57 5.93
CA TRP A 386 0.18 34.90 7.34
C TRP A 386 -1.17 34.40 7.88
N GLY A 387 -1.14 33.60 8.96
CA GLY A 387 -2.33 33.15 9.70
C GLY A 387 -2.96 31.84 9.23
N TRP A 388 -2.99 30.83 10.13
CA TRP A 388 -3.95 29.72 10.39
C TRP A 388 -4.60 28.93 9.23
N ARG A 389 -4.29 29.27 7.98
CA ARG A 389 -4.75 28.67 6.74
C ARG A 389 -3.52 28.33 5.91
N ALA A 390 -2.77 27.32 6.36
CA ALA A 390 -1.94 26.60 5.40
C ALA A 390 -2.91 26.04 4.35
N ASN A 391 -2.70 26.31 3.07
CA ASN A 391 -3.45 25.65 2.01
C ASN A 391 -3.00 24.18 1.98
N VAL A 392 -3.66 23.33 2.77
CA VAL A 392 -3.37 21.91 2.94
C VAL A 392 -4.01 21.06 1.83
N ALA A 393 -4.96 21.59 1.06
CA ALA A 393 -5.61 20.86 -0.03
C ALA A 393 -5.19 21.37 -1.41
N GLY A 394 -4.67 20.48 -2.27
CA GLY A 394 -4.54 20.72 -3.71
C GLY A 394 -3.36 21.58 -4.19
N SER A 395 -2.39 21.92 -3.33
CA SER A 395 -1.28 22.81 -3.69
C SER A 395 -0.18 22.16 -4.53
N GLY A 396 -0.21 20.84 -4.75
CA GLY A 396 0.83 20.12 -5.49
C GLY A 396 2.25 20.28 -4.94
N ASN A 397 2.38 20.69 -3.67
CA ASN A 397 3.65 20.89 -2.98
C ASN A 397 3.51 20.90 -1.45
N VAL A 398 3.02 19.81 -0.86
CA VAL A 398 2.73 19.72 0.59
C VAL A 398 3.91 20.07 1.49
N TYR A 399 5.12 19.64 1.15
CA TYR A 399 6.34 19.91 1.93
C TYR A 399 7.08 21.18 1.51
N LYS A 400 6.44 22.03 0.68
CA LYS A 400 6.97 23.35 0.29
C LYS A 400 8.38 23.27 -0.31
N VAL A 401 8.64 22.22 -1.06
CA VAL A 401 9.89 22.01 -1.80
C VAL A 401 9.99 23.05 -2.92
N GLU A 402 11.17 23.64 -3.08
CA GLU A 402 11.41 24.61 -4.14
C GLU A 402 11.29 23.93 -5.51
N LYS A 403 10.82 24.67 -6.51
CA LYS A 403 10.43 24.10 -7.81
C LYS A 403 11.61 23.42 -8.52
N ASP A 404 12.78 24.00 -8.43
CA ASP A 404 14.06 23.52 -8.97
C ASP A 404 14.57 22.25 -8.27
N LEU A 405 14.20 22.05 -6.99
CA LEU A 405 14.49 20.82 -6.24
C LEU A 405 13.51 19.67 -6.57
N MET A 406 12.36 19.97 -7.21
CA MET A 406 11.42 18.96 -7.73
C MET A 406 11.84 18.50 -9.14
N LYS A 407 12.89 17.67 -9.19
CA LYS A 407 13.43 17.12 -10.44
C LYS A 407 12.48 16.12 -11.11
N GLY A 408 12.41 16.21 -12.43
CA GLY A 408 11.60 15.33 -13.26
C GLY A 408 10.10 15.62 -13.23
N VAL A 409 9.36 14.76 -13.91
CA VAL A 409 7.92 14.86 -14.13
C VAL A 409 7.26 13.49 -14.03
N TYR A 410 6.06 13.45 -13.48
CA TYR A 410 5.20 12.27 -13.38
C TYR A 410 4.00 12.42 -14.33
N PHE A 411 3.91 11.54 -15.32
CA PHE A 411 2.80 11.45 -16.26
C PHE A 411 1.66 10.60 -15.69
N ILE A 412 0.66 11.28 -15.12
CA ILE A 412 -0.40 10.62 -14.33
C ILE A 412 -1.35 9.78 -15.16
N ASP A 413 -1.47 10.05 -16.45
CA ASP A 413 -2.30 9.32 -17.39
C ASP A 413 -1.61 8.08 -17.97
N ALA A 414 -0.29 7.96 -17.78
CA ALA A 414 0.51 6.86 -18.32
C ALA A 414 1.27 6.06 -17.25
N GLY A 415 1.27 6.50 -15.99
CA GLY A 415 1.99 5.84 -14.90
C GLY A 415 3.52 5.90 -15.07
N LEU A 416 4.03 6.94 -15.73
CA LEU A 416 5.44 7.06 -16.12
C LEU A 416 6.14 8.22 -15.42
N ILE A 417 7.43 8.07 -15.12
CA ILE A 417 8.30 9.13 -14.60
C ILE A 417 9.42 9.44 -15.59
N TYR A 418 9.75 10.72 -15.73
CA TYR A 418 10.77 11.21 -16.67
C TYR A 418 11.77 12.11 -15.95
N ASN A 419 13.07 11.76 -16.04
CA ASN A 419 14.19 12.43 -15.35
C ASN A 419 13.89 12.70 -13.86
N TYR A 420 13.18 11.78 -13.20
CA TYR A 420 12.80 11.93 -11.80
C TYR A 420 13.95 11.54 -10.88
N GLU A 421 14.17 12.37 -9.88
CA GLU A 421 15.04 12.09 -8.73
C GLU A 421 14.30 12.51 -7.47
N HIS A 422 14.51 11.78 -6.38
CA HIS A 422 13.97 12.21 -5.08
C HIS A 422 14.51 13.59 -4.70
N PRO A 423 13.66 14.54 -4.26
CA PRO A 423 14.13 15.85 -3.87
C PRO A 423 15.18 15.77 -2.77
N VAL A 424 16.36 16.34 -3.03
CA VAL A 424 17.42 16.50 -2.04
C VAL A 424 17.41 17.96 -1.62
N ASN A 425 17.13 18.24 -0.35
CA ASN A 425 17.30 19.59 0.20
C ASN A 425 18.67 19.64 0.91
N PRO A 426 19.72 20.18 0.29
CA PRO A 426 21.08 20.15 0.83
C PRO A 426 21.25 21.06 2.06
N ASP A 427 20.53 22.18 2.12
CA ASP A 427 20.79 23.23 3.12
C ASP A 427 20.04 23.04 4.45
N LYS A 428 19.26 21.96 4.57
CA LYS A 428 18.45 21.69 5.76
C LYS A 428 18.37 20.19 6.01
N GLU A 429 19.38 19.61 6.67
CA GLU A 429 19.32 18.21 7.13
C GLU A 429 18.03 17.88 7.89
N LYS A 430 17.49 18.86 8.64
CA LYS A 430 16.22 18.76 9.38
C LYS A 430 14.95 18.86 8.51
N ASN A 431 15.07 19.22 7.23
CA ASN A 431 13.95 19.37 6.29
C ASN A 431 14.16 18.55 5.01
N LYS A 432 14.94 17.47 5.08
CA LYS A 432 15.14 16.55 3.96
C LYS A 432 13.97 15.56 3.86
N ILE A 433 13.41 15.39 2.67
CA ILE A 433 12.51 14.26 2.40
C ILE A 433 13.38 13.01 2.40
N ARG A 434 13.16 12.11 3.36
CA ARG A 434 13.94 10.88 3.51
C ARG A 434 13.53 9.85 2.46
N VAL A 435 14.49 9.04 2.06
CA VAL A 435 14.31 7.92 1.14
C VAL A 435 14.29 6.64 1.98
N GLY A 436 13.28 5.80 1.76
CA GLY A 436 13.24 4.42 2.23
C GLY A 436 13.14 3.46 1.04
N GLY A 437 12.61 2.26 1.26
CA GLY A 437 12.44 1.29 0.19
C GLY A 437 13.74 0.62 -0.23
N PHE A 438 13.75 0.04 -1.42
CA PHE A 438 14.96 -0.52 -2.04
C PHE A 438 15.97 0.60 -2.34
N SER A 439 17.20 0.46 -1.83
CA SER A 439 18.23 1.49 -1.98
C SER A 439 18.76 1.63 -3.40
N ASP A 440 18.57 0.61 -4.24
CA ASP A 440 19.04 0.53 -5.62
C ASP A 440 17.92 0.70 -6.66
N GLU A 441 16.71 1.07 -6.23
CA GLU A 441 15.54 1.23 -7.10
C GLU A 441 14.74 2.48 -6.73
N VAL A 442 14.79 3.50 -7.59
CA VAL A 442 13.92 4.69 -7.46
C VAL A 442 12.47 4.33 -7.81
N ALA A 443 12.31 3.57 -8.88
CA ALA A 443 11.06 2.97 -9.33
C ALA A 443 11.36 1.76 -10.25
N PRO A 444 10.41 0.83 -10.42
CA PRO A 444 10.52 -0.24 -11.42
C PRO A 444 10.83 0.29 -12.82
N SER A 445 11.63 -0.46 -13.57
CA SER A 445 12.14 -0.04 -14.89
C SER A 445 11.04 0.29 -15.91
N TYR A 446 9.89 -0.40 -15.84
CA TYR A 446 8.76 -0.13 -16.73
C TYR A 446 8.09 1.23 -16.49
N MET A 447 8.30 1.86 -15.33
CA MET A 447 7.81 3.21 -15.05
C MET A 447 8.75 4.31 -15.59
N ILE A 448 10.00 3.96 -15.93
CA ILE A 448 11.01 4.95 -16.28
C ILE A 448 10.95 5.26 -17.77
N LEU A 449 10.60 6.51 -18.09
CA LEU A 449 10.61 7.01 -19.45
C LEU A 449 12.01 7.50 -19.85
N ASN A 450 12.61 6.85 -20.85
CA ASN A 450 13.90 7.26 -21.40
C ASN A 450 13.76 8.28 -22.53
N LYS A 451 14.64 9.30 -22.55
CA LYS A 451 14.68 10.40 -23.54
C LYS A 451 14.62 9.94 -25.01
N ASN A 452 15.17 8.78 -25.33
CA ASN A 452 15.25 8.27 -26.70
C ASN A 452 13.92 7.70 -27.23
N LYS A 453 12.84 7.70 -26.44
CA LYS A 453 11.58 7.00 -26.77
C LYS A 453 10.38 7.91 -27.07
N ILE A 454 10.46 9.23 -26.93
CA ILE A 454 9.31 10.15 -27.14
C ILE A 454 9.75 11.50 -27.75
N SER A 455 8.97 12.01 -28.72
CA SER A 455 8.97 13.43 -29.10
C SER A 455 8.14 14.22 -28.05
N LEU A 456 8.78 15.20 -27.40
CA LEU A 456 8.20 15.98 -26.30
C LEU A 456 7.10 16.97 -26.76
N ASP A 457 6.80 17.03 -28.06
CA ASP A 457 5.92 18.04 -28.66
C ASP A 457 4.44 17.88 -28.26
N ARG A 458 4.07 16.75 -27.65
CA ARG A 458 2.70 16.46 -27.16
C ARG A 458 2.52 16.58 -25.65
N VAL A 459 3.58 16.93 -24.92
CA VAL A 459 3.53 16.99 -23.46
C VAL A 459 2.92 18.30 -22.97
N SER A 460 1.90 18.20 -22.12
CA SER A 460 1.33 19.37 -21.42
C SER A 460 1.98 19.52 -20.05
N PHE A 461 2.85 20.52 -19.89
CA PHE A 461 3.53 20.84 -18.63
C PHE A 461 2.86 21.97 -17.83
N ASP A 462 1.90 22.68 -18.43
CA ASP A 462 1.43 23.97 -17.91
C ASP A 462 -0.09 24.07 -17.77
N ASP A 463 -0.48 24.83 -16.76
CA ASP A 463 -1.83 25.31 -16.48
C ASP A 463 -2.41 26.10 -17.68
N PRO A 464 -3.59 25.73 -18.22
CA PRO A 464 -4.25 26.47 -19.29
C PRO A 464 -4.55 27.94 -18.94
N GLU A 465 -4.66 28.32 -17.67
CA GLU A 465 -4.84 29.72 -17.26
C GLU A 465 -3.57 30.57 -17.42
N VAL A 466 -2.38 29.97 -17.35
CA VAL A 466 -1.10 30.69 -17.57
C VAL A 466 -0.91 31.02 -19.05
N LYS A 467 -1.39 30.18 -19.97
CA LYS A 467 -1.37 30.47 -21.42
C LYS A 467 -2.23 31.68 -21.81
N LYS A 468 -3.29 32.01 -21.06
CA LYS A 468 -4.11 33.20 -21.36
C LYS A 468 -3.39 34.52 -21.03
N LYS A 469 -2.43 34.53 -20.12
CA LYS A 469 -1.68 35.75 -19.75
C LYS A 469 -0.45 36.02 -20.62
N SER A 470 0.07 35.03 -21.32
CA SER A 470 1.23 35.21 -22.23
C SER A 470 0.87 35.72 -23.62
N TYR A 471 -0.42 35.71 -23.98
CA TYR A 471 -0.94 36.24 -25.26
C TYR A 471 -1.61 37.62 -25.13
N GLN A 472 -1.54 38.26 -23.95
CA GLN A 472 -1.98 39.63 -23.71
C GLN A 472 -0.82 40.54 -23.28
N LYS A 473 0.31 40.45 -23.97
CA LYS A 473 1.36 41.49 -23.93
C LYS A 473 1.59 42.04 -25.31
#